data_AF-A0A101HLF6-F1
#
_entry.id   AF-A0A101HLF6-F1
#
_cell.length_a   1.000
_cell.length_b   1.000
_cell.length_c   1.000
_cell.angle_alpha   90.00
_cell.angle_beta   90.00
_cell.angle_gamma   90.00
#
_symmetry.space_group_name_H-M   'P 1'
#
loop_
_entity.id
_entity.type
_entity.pdbx_description
1 polymer ?
#
loop_
_entity_poly.entity_id
_entity_poly.type
_entity_poly.pdbx_seq_one_letter_code
_entity_poly.pdbx_strand_id
1 'polypeptide(L)'
;MSEKDGLPPAYVSRCEVNEGQLLDSEGKVTTDITEVLGYRLLTEAEWEYASRGGKHNSEYKWSGSDNSLLVAWYDYNSSDKTHPVGQLEPNALGIYDMSGNVLEWCTDFYSQYTASQKANPYVSSGTHRICRGGCWAFPEVNIRVSYRFPALPMDFASLAGFRIGRIAQ
;
A
#
# COMPACT_ATOMS: atom_id res chain seq x y z
N MET A 1 -0.89 4.60 16.59
CA MET A 1 -1.90 3.52 16.62
C MET A 1 -1.40 2.34 17.44
N SER A 2 -0.19 1.85 17.17
CA SER A 2 0.46 0.76 17.93
C SER A 2 0.40 0.95 19.45
N GLU A 3 0.81 2.12 19.95
CA GLU A 3 0.81 2.41 21.40
C GLU A 3 -0.58 2.32 22.04
N LYS A 4 -1.64 2.71 21.31
CA LYS A 4 -3.02 2.62 21.81
C LYS A 4 -3.47 1.16 22.01
N ASP A 5 -2.89 0.26 21.21
CA ASP A 5 -3.16 -1.17 21.27
C ASP A 5 -2.09 -1.93 22.08
N GLY A 6 -1.19 -1.23 22.78
CA GLY A 6 -0.12 -1.83 23.59
C GLY A 6 1.00 -2.50 22.78
N LEU A 7 1.14 -2.16 21.49
CA LEU A 7 2.17 -2.69 20.59
C LEU A 7 3.39 -1.75 20.53
N PRO A 8 4.61 -2.27 20.29
CA PRO A 8 5.78 -1.43 20.07
C PRO A 8 5.58 -0.54 18.82
N PRO A 9 6.20 0.66 18.79
CA PRO A 9 6.17 1.51 17.61
C PRO A 9 6.84 0.80 16.44
N ALA A 10 6.27 0.95 15.24
CA ALA A 10 6.83 0.35 14.03
C ALA A 10 7.89 1.23 13.35
N TYR A 11 8.00 2.51 13.75
CA TYR A 11 8.84 3.49 13.08
C TYR A 11 9.62 4.34 14.07
N VAL A 12 10.82 4.72 13.68
CA VAL A 12 11.59 5.80 14.31
C VAL A 12 10.78 7.09 14.23
N SER A 13 10.72 7.81 15.36
CA SER A 13 9.85 8.98 15.48
C SER A 13 10.32 10.16 14.64
N ARG A 14 9.40 11.10 14.42
CA ARG A 14 9.70 12.35 13.74
C ARG A 14 10.80 13.12 14.48
N CYS A 15 11.68 13.78 13.73
CA CYS A 15 12.82 14.56 14.25
C CYS A 15 13.95 13.74 14.89
N GLU A 16 13.93 12.41 14.78
CA GLU A 16 15.04 11.54 15.19
C GLU A 16 15.96 11.20 14.01
N VAL A 17 17.22 10.84 14.30
CA VAL A 17 18.10 10.24 13.29
C VAL A 17 17.42 8.97 12.79
N ASN A 18 17.38 8.78 11.46
CA ASN A 18 16.68 7.68 10.81
C ASN A 18 15.13 7.75 10.88
N GLU A 19 14.56 8.95 11.02
CA GLU A 19 13.10 9.18 10.95
C GLU A 19 12.42 8.31 9.88
N GLY A 20 11.35 7.60 10.30
CA GLY A 20 10.55 6.77 9.41
C GLY A 20 11.18 5.45 8.98
N GLN A 21 12.36 5.09 9.48
CA GLN A 21 12.88 3.72 9.37
C GLN A 21 12.11 2.78 10.30
N LEU A 22 12.01 1.52 9.90
CA LEU A 22 11.26 0.50 10.64
C LEU A 22 11.99 0.09 11.91
N LEU A 23 11.23 -0.22 12.97
CA LEU A 23 11.72 -0.71 14.25
C LEU A 23 11.27 -2.15 14.51
N ASP A 24 12.17 -2.96 15.04
CA ASP A 24 11.87 -4.28 15.58
C ASP A 24 11.15 -4.20 16.94
N SER A 25 10.83 -5.37 17.52
CA SER A 25 10.18 -5.46 18.83
C SER A 25 11.01 -4.90 20.01
N GLU A 26 12.32 -4.74 19.84
CA GLU A 26 13.24 -4.17 20.84
C GLU A 26 13.49 -2.66 20.62
N GLY A 27 12.90 -2.07 19.57
CA GLY A 27 13.10 -0.67 19.21
C GLY A 27 14.39 -0.39 18.44
N LYS A 28 15.00 -1.40 17.82
CA LYS A 28 16.16 -1.23 16.93
C LYS A 28 15.72 -1.10 15.49
N VAL A 29 16.46 -0.31 14.71
CA VAL A 29 16.23 -0.20 13.26
C VAL A 29 16.38 -1.57 12.61
N THR A 30 15.38 -1.98 11.83
CA THR A 30 15.39 -3.25 11.09
C THR A 30 14.91 -3.06 9.66
N THR A 31 15.36 -3.95 8.78
CA THR A 31 14.79 -4.15 7.44
C THR A 31 14.04 -5.47 7.32
N ASP A 32 14.05 -6.28 8.37
CA ASP A 32 13.25 -7.49 8.43
C ASP A 32 11.81 -7.12 8.82
N ILE A 33 10.94 -7.13 7.82
CA ILE A 33 9.53 -6.83 7.98
C ILE A 33 8.87 -7.74 9.01
N THR A 34 9.37 -8.97 9.20
CA THR A 34 8.81 -9.97 10.12
C THR A 34 9.08 -9.65 11.60
N GLU A 35 10.03 -8.76 11.89
CA GLU A 35 10.35 -8.32 13.26
C GLU A 35 9.53 -7.09 13.69
N VAL A 36 8.79 -6.47 12.76
CA VAL A 36 8.00 -5.26 13.01
C VAL A 36 6.59 -5.62 13.49
N LEU A 37 6.38 -5.57 14.81
CA LEU A 37 5.10 -5.99 15.43
C LEU A 37 4.01 -4.90 15.41
N GLY A 38 4.41 -3.63 15.38
CA GLY A 38 3.48 -2.50 15.36
C GLY A 38 2.76 -2.34 14.01
N TYR A 39 1.74 -1.48 13.99
CA TYR A 39 1.09 -1.10 12.72
C TYR A 39 2.05 -0.30 11.85
N ARG A 40 2.11 -0.70 10.59
CA ARG A 40 2.94 -0.07 9.56
C ARG A 40 2.19 0.01 8.24
N LEU A 41 2.72 0.80 7.31
CA LEU A 41 2.38 0.68 5.91
C LEU A 41 2.71 -0.74 5.42
N LEU A 42 1.89 -1.23 4.49
CA LEU A 42 2.18 -2.48 3.79
C LEU A 42 3.47 -2.34 2.98
N THR A 43 4.19 -3.45 2.80
CA THR A 43 5.18 -3.51 1.72
C THR A 43 4.45 -3.51 0.38
N GLU A 44 5.14 -3.15 -0.69
CA GLU A 44 4.58 -3.26 -2.05
C GLU A 44 4.13 -4.68 -2.37
N ALA A 45 4.91 -5.69 -1.92
CA ALA A 45 4.57 -7.09 -2.11
C ALA A 45 3.32 -7.51 -1.32
N GLU A 46 3.19 -7.07 -0.06
CA GLU A 46 2.00 -7.32 0.75
C GLU A 46 0.76 -6.64 0.18
N TRP A 47 0.91 -5.40 -0.28
CA TRP A 47 -0.16 -4.66 -0.93
C TRP A 47 -0.66 -5.40 -2.18
N GLU A 48 0.26 -5.84 -3.05
CA GLU A 48 -0.11 -6.56 -4.26
C GLU A 48 -0.77 -7.90 -3.93
N TYR A 49 -0.21 -8.67 -2.99
CA TYR A 49 -0.81 -9.93 -2.52
C TYR A 49 -2.24 -9.71 -2.01
N ALA A 50 -2.47 -8.70 -1.17
CA ALA A 50 -3.80 -8.36 -0.67
C ALA A 50 -4.75 -7.94 -1.80
N SER A 51 -4.29 -7.12 -2.75
CA SER A 51 -5.08 -6.64 -3.89
C SER A 51 -5.50 -7.78 -4.84
N ARG A 52 -4.71 -8.85 -4.92
CA ARG A 52 -5.01 -10.07 -5.70
C ARG A 52 -5.93 -11.03 -4.96
N GLY A 53 -6.44 -10.67 -3.79
CA GLY A 53 -7.28 -11.55 -2.97
C GLY A 53 -6.47 -12.59 -2.19
N GLY A 54 -5.20 -12.33 -1.90
CA GLY A 54 -4.33 -13.18 -1.10
C GLY A 54 -4.16 -14.57 -1.69
N LYS A 55 -4.50 -15.62 -0.92
CA LYS A 55 -4.35 -17.02 -1.34
C LYS A 55 -5.16 -17.37 -2.59
N HIS A 56 -6.19 -16.59 -2.92
CA HIS A 56 -6.97 -16.77 -4.14
C HIS A 56 -6.19 -16.35 -5.39
N ASN A 57 -5.20 -15.46 -5.24
CA ASN A 57 -4.25 -15.01 -6.26
C ASN A 57 -4.90 -14.73 -7.62
N SER A 58 -5.90 -13.85 -7.64
CA SER A 58 -6.62 -13.50 -8.86
C SER A 58 -5.71 -12.77 -9.86
N GLU A 59 -5.96 -13.04 -11.14
CA GLU A 59 -5.32 -12.39 -12.29
C GLU A 59 -6.11 -11.18 -12.80
N TYR A 60 -7.18 -10.78 -12.11
CA TYR A 60 -7.96 -9.60 -12.49
C TYR A 60 -7.09 -8.34 -12.60
N LYS A 61 -7.43 -7.50 -13.58
CA LYS A 61 -6.76 -6.20 -13.82
C LYS A 61 -6.93 -5.26 -12.64
N TRP A 62 -8.10 -5.25 -12.02
CA TRP A 62 -8.45 -4.45 -10.85
C TRP A 62 -8.78 -5.37 -9.67
N SER A 63 -8.65 -4.85 -8.45
CA SER A 63 -8.82 -5.68 -7.26
C SER A 63 -10.26 -6.17 -7.14
N GLY A 64 -10.48 -7.46 -7.39
CA GLY A 64 -11.79 -8.11 -7.30
C GLY A 64 -12.51 -8.33 -8.63
N SER A 65 -12.14 -7.65 -9.72
CA SER A 65 -12.86 -7.77 -11.00
C SER A 65 -12.06 -7.28 -12.23
N ASP A 66 -12.39 -7.81 -13.41
CA ASP A 66 -12.02 -7.26 -14.72
C ASP A 66 -13.04 -6.22 -15.25
N ASN A 67 -13.96 -5.77 -14.40
CA ASN A 67 -14.82 -4.63 -14.66
C ASN A 67 -14.54 -3.54 -13.62
N SER A 68 -13.77 -2.52 -14.02
CA SER A 68 -13.36 -1.41 -13.16
C SER A 68 -14.53 -0.68 -12.50
N LEU A 69 -15.68 -0.57 -13.18
CA LEU A 69 -16.88 0.10 -12.64
C LEU A 69 -17.45 -0.58 -11.39
N LEU A 70 -17.16 -1.87 -11.20
CA LEU A 70 -17.64 -2.62 -10.02
C LEU A 70 -16.74 -2.43 -8.80
N VAL A 71 -15.47 -2.04 -8.98
CA VAL A 71 -14.44 -2.15 -7.93
C VAL A 71 -13.60 -0.90 -7.72
N ALA A 72 -13.74 0.13 -8.57
CA ALA A 72 -12.89 1.31 -8.49
C ALA A 72 -13.63 2.65 -8.70
N TRP A 73 -13.19 3.65 -7.93
CA TRP A 73 -13.47 5.07 -8.17
C TRP A 73 -12.30 5.71 -8.91
N TYR A 74 -12.50 6.16 -10.13
CA TYR A 74 -11.45 6.71 -11.00
C TYR A 74 -12.01 7.85 -11.87
N ASP A 75 -11.20 8.44 -12.76
CA ASP A 75 -11.55 9.69 -13.47
C ASP A 75 -12.92 9.66 -14.17
N TYR A 76 -13.35 8.49 -14.63
CA TYR A 76 -14.62 8.29 -15.32
C TYR A 76 -15.86 8.35 -14.42
N ASN A 77 -15.81 7.80 -13.20
CA ASN A 77 -16.98 7.63 -12.33
C ASN A 77 -16.87 8.34 -10.97
N SER A 78 -15.73 8.95 -10.65
CA SER A 78 -15.48 9.57 -9.35
C SER A 78 -16.14 10.94 -9.17
N SER A 79 -16.52 11.62 -10.26
CA SER A 79 -16.96 13.03 -10.20
C SER A 79 -15.91 13.94 -9.54
N ASP A 80 -14.64 13.73 -9.88
CA ASP A 80 -13.49 14.52 -9.44
C ASP A 80 -13.30 14.61 -7.91
N LYS A 81 -13.60 13.51 -7.20
CA LYS A 81 -13.46 13.44 -5.74
C LYS A 81 -13.27 12.02 -5.22
N THR A 82 -12.83 11.92 -3.98
CA THR A 82 -12.90 10.68 -3.21
C THR A 82 -14.35 10.33 -2.87
N HIS A 83 -14.58 9.05 -2.60
CA HIS A 83 -15.86 8.52 -2.13
C HIS A 83 -15.70 7.81 -0.78
N PRO A 84 -16.78 7.71 0.02
CA PRO A 84 -16.78 6.88 1.21
C PRO A 84 -16.29 5.46 0.90
N VAL A 85 -15.43 4.93 1.77
CA VAL A 85 -14.86 3.59 1.60
C VAL A 85 -15.94 2.51 1.58
N GLY A 86 -15.71 1.44 0.82
CA GLY A 86 -16.57 0.25 0.83
C GLY A 86 -17.92 0.40 0.13
N GLN A 87 -18.04 1.35 -0.80
CA GLN A 87 -19.27 1.55 -1.59
C GLN A 87 -19.34 0.71 -2.87
N LEU A 88 -18.20 0.17 -3.33
CA LEU A 88 -18.08 -0.72 -4.48
C LEU A 88 -17.83 -2.16 -4.03
N GLU A 89 -17.68 -3.10 -4.96
CA GLU A 89 -17.45 -4.51 -4.65
C GLU A 89 -16.04 -4.74 -4.05
N PRO A 90 -15.91 -5.62 -3.03
CA PRO A 90 -14.61 -5.99 -2.49
C PRO A 90 -13.90 -7.06 -3.32
N ASN A 91 -12.62 -7.26 -3.06
CA ASN A 91 -11.91 -8.44 -3.55
C ASN A 91 -12.21 -9.71 -2.71
N ALA A 92 -11.59 -10.84 -3.06
CA ALA A 92 -11.82 -12.14 -2.41
C ALA A 92 -11.46 -12.20 -0.90
N LEU A 93 -10.72 -11.21 -0.37
CA LEU A 93 -10.44 -11.06 1.06
C LEU A 93 -11.44 -10.14 1.78
N GLY A 94 -12.43 -9.60 1.08
CA GLY A 94 -13.34 -8.58 1.62
C GLY A 94 -12.69 -7.19 1.74
N ILE A 95 -11.59 -6.93 1.01
CA ILE A 95 -10.90 -5.64 1.05
C ILE A 95 -11.43 -4.77 -0.09
N TYR A 96 -11.81 -3.55 0.25
CA TYR A 96 -12.38 -2.55 -0.65
C TYR A 96 -11.35 -1.51 -1.06
N ASP A 97 -11.63 -0.83 -2.18
CA ASP A 97 -10.91 0.36 -2.64
C ASP A 97 -9.40 0.12 -2.87
N MET A 98 -9.02 -1.12 -3.19
CA MET A 98 -7.64 -1.46 -3.59
C MET A 98 -7.33 -1.05 -5.03
N SER A 99 -8.33 -0.60 -5.80
CA SER A 99 -8.20 0.05 -7.09
C SER A 99 -8.99 1.36 -7.07
N GLY A 100 -8.35 2.48 -7.39
CA GLY A 100 -8.97 3.80 -7.37
C GLY A 100 -9.13 4.39 -5.97
N ASN A 101 -10.05 5.36 -5.84
CA ASN A 101 -10.28 6.22 -4.68
C ASN A 101 -9.02 7.04 -4.32
N VAL A 102 -8.02 6.47 -3.66
CA VAL A 102 -6.75 7.15 -3.35
C VAL A 102 -5.55 6.23 -3.60
N LEU A 103 -4.44 6.83 -4.02
CA LEU A 103 -3.15 6.14 -4.08
C LEU A 103 -2.76 5.71 -2.66
N GLU A 104 -2.31 4.48 -2.48
CA GLU A 104 -1.91 3.99 -1.16
C GLU A 104 -0.39 3.91 -1.05
N TRP A 105 0.19 4.65 -0.09
CA TRP A 105 1.62 4.57 0.23
C TRP A 105 2.02 3.20 0.75
N CYS A 106 3.14 2.68 0.23
CA CYS A 106 3.82 1.50 0.76
C CYS A 106 5.12 1.91 1.47
N THR A 107 5.62 1.02 2.33
CA THR A 107 6.91 1.22 3.02
C THR A 107 8.11 1.12 2.06
N ASP A 108 7.97 0.53 0.89
CA ASP A 108 9.06 0.36 -0.06
C ASP A 108 9.49 1.66 -0.74
N PHE A 109 10.79 1.75 -1.00
CA PHE A 109 11.31 2.65 -2.02
C PHE A 109 11.14 2.03 -3.42
N TYR A 110 10.95 2.87 -4.43
CA TYR A 110 10.86 2.41 -5.80
C TYR A 110 12.20 1.85 -6.28
N SER A 111 12.14 0.64 -6.83
CA SER A 111 13.21 0.02 -7.59
C SER A 111 12.62 -0.79 -8.74
N GLN A 112 13.42 -1.01 -9.79
CA GLN A 112 13.02 -1.91 -10.88
C GLN A 112 12.97 -3.35 -10.38
N TYR A 113 11.98 -4.11 -10.85
CA TYR A 113 11.95 -5.54 -10.56
C TYR A 113 13.09 -6.25 -11.29
N THR A 114 13.79 -7.11 -10.55
CA THR A 114 14.87 -7.95 -11.10
C THR A 114 14.54 -9.42 -10.86
N ALA A 115 15.00 -10.31 -11.73
CA ALA A 115 14.71 -11.75 -11.65
C ALA A 115 15.22 -12.43 -10.36
N SER A 116 16.09 -11.76 -9.59
CA SER A 116 16.61 -12.23 -8.31
C SER A 116 15.67 -11.96 -7.13
N GLN A 117 14.67 -11.07 -7.26
CA GLN A 117 13.69 -10.77 -6.23
C GLN A 117 12.59 -11.84 -6.21
N LYS A 118 12.79 -12.91 -5.43
CA LYS A 118 11.95 -14.11 -5.50
C LYS A 118 10.80 -14.16 -4.49
N ALA A 119 11.04 -13.83 -3.23
CA ALA A 119 10.03 -13.95 -2.17
C ALA A 119 10.07 -12.71 -1.28
N ASN A 120 8.91 -12.04 -1.12
CA ASN A 120 8.71 -10.85 -0.29
C ASN A 120 9.83 -9.79 -0.41
N PRO A 121 10.12 -9.30 -1.63
CA PRO A 121 11.14 -8.27 -1.79
C PRO A 121 10.75 -7.02 -0.99
N TYR A 122 11.72 -6.47 -0.27
CA TYR A 122 11.59 -5.19 0.43
C TYR A 122 12.76 -4.27 0.04
N VAL A 123 12.44 -3.04 -0.38
CA VAL A 123 13.44 -2.03 -0.74
C VAL A 123 13.46 -0.94 0.33
N SER A 124 14.48 -1.00 1.20
CA SER A 124 14.60 -0.14 2.39
C SER A 124 15.21 1.23 2.16
N SER A 125 15.77 1.51 0.98
CA SER A 125 16.38 2.81 0.65
C SER A 125 16.17 3.20 -0.82
N GLY A 126 16.12 4.50 -1.07
CA GLY A 126 15.94 5.07 -2.40
C GLY A 126 15.54 6.55 -2.35
N THR A 127 15.16 7.12 -3.49
CA THR A 127 14.77 8.54 -3.60
C THR A 127 13.26 8.74 -3.66
N HIS A 128 12.52 7.76 -4.20
CA HIS A 128 11.07 7.79 -4.33
C HIS A 128 10.49 6.63 -3.52
N ARG A 129 9.41 6.89 -2.80
CA ARG A 129 8.58 5.82 -2.19
C ARG A 129 7.56 5.36 -3.24
N ILE A 130 7.03 4.16 -3.05
CA ILE A 130 6.07 3.59 -3.99
C ILE A 130 4.63 3.72 -3.49
N CYS A 131 3.75 4.16 -4.38
CA CYS A 131 2.30 4.13 -4.19
C CYS A 131 1.66 3.11 -5.14
N ARG A 132 0.55 2.52 -4.71
CA ARG A 132 -0.23 1.54 -5.47
C ARG A 132 -1.71 1.91 -5.52
N GLY A 133 -2.50 1.18 -6.31
CA GLY A 133 -3.96 1.32 -6.40
C GLY A 133 -4.49 2.40 -7.35
N GLY A 134 -3.72 3.44 -7.63
CA GLY A 134 -4.22 4.62 -8.38
C GLY A 134 -5.21 5.44 -7.55
N CYS A 135 -5.85 6.46 -8.13
CA CYS A 135 -6.76 7.33 -7.38
C CYS A 135 -7.96 7.79 -8.22
N TRP A 136 -8.87 8.52 -7.58
CA TRP A 136 -10.09 9.09 -8.17
C TRP A 136 -9.86 9.95 -9.42
N ALA A 137 -8.65 10.52 -9.59
CA ALA A 137 -8.30 11.41 -10.69
C ALA A 137 -7.52 10.72 -11.82
N PHE A 138 -7.20 9.43 -11.66
CA PHE A 138 -6.36 8.70 -12.61
C PHE A 138 -7.21 7.98 -13.65
N PRO A 139 -6.69 7.81 -14.87
CA PRO A 139 -7.34 6.99 -15.88
C PRO A 139 -7.34 5.52 -15.49
N GLU A 140 -8.28 4.77 -16.06
CA GLU A 140 -8.50 3.34 -15.78
C GLU A 140 -7.22 2.48 -15.85
N VAL A 141 -6.30 2.80 -16.77
CA VAL A 141 -5.03 2.08 -16.94
C VAL A 141 -4.05 2.26 -15.77
N ASN A 142 -4.24 3.29 -14.95
CA ASN A 142 -3.39 3.66 -13.81
C ASN A 142 -3.99 3.26 -12.46
N ILE A 143 -5.14 2.58 -12.44
CA ILE A 143 -5.74 1.98 -11.22
C ILE A 143 -5.60 0.45 -11.18
N ARG A 144 -4.86 -0.13 -12.13
CA ARG A 144 -4.60 -1.57 -12.19
C ARG A 144 -3.81 -2.04 -10.98
N VAL A 145 -4.04 -3.28 -10.56
CA VAL A 145 -3.30 -3.94 -9.49
C VAL A 145 -1.79 -3.88 -9.71
N SER A 146 -1.30 -3.95 -10.94
CA SER A 146 0.14 -3.91 -11.27
C SER A 146 0.71 -2.51 -11.49
N TYR A 147 -0.10 -1.44 -11.40
CA TYR A 147 0.39 -0.09 -11.65
C TYR A 147 1.20 0.46 -10.47
N ARG A 148 2.46 0.81 -10.74
CA ARG A 148 3.44 1.27 -9.75
C ARG A 148 3.67 2.77 -9.93
N PHE A 149 3.38 3.57 -8.90
CA PHE A 149 3.52 5.03 -8.95
C PHE A 149 4.65 5.51 -8.03
N PRO A 150 5.88 5.76 -8.55
CA PRO A 150 6.95 6.33 -7.75
C PRO A 150 6.66 7.79 -7.44
N ALA A 151 6.71 8.16 -6.16
CA ALA A 151 6.45 9.52 -5.70
C ALA A 151 7.52 9.99 -4.72
N LEU A 152 7.83 11.29 -4.75
CA LEU A 152 8.71 11.87 -3.76
C LEU A 152 7.98 11.90 -2.41
N PRO A 153 8.66 11.61 -1.29
CA PRO A 153 8.05 11.66 0.04
C PRO A 153 7.55 13.04 0.50
N MET A 154 7.66 14.08 -0.33
CA MET A 154 7.15 15.43 -0.07
C MET A 154 5.96 15.81 -0.98
N ASP A 155 5.62 14.98 -1.97
CA ASP A 155 4.49 15.22 -2.86
C ASP A 155 3.22 14.63 -2.26
N PHE A 156 2.40 15.46 -1.60
CA PHE A 156 1.08 15.02 -1.14
C PHE A 156 0.01 16.03 -1.53
N ALA A 157 -0.62 15.77 -2.68
CA ALA A 157 -1.90 16.38 -3.03
C ALA A 157 -3.06 15.53 -2.48
N SER A 158 -4.30 15.94 -2.74
CA SER A 158 -5.55 15.25 -2.41
C SER A 158 -5.76 13.88 -3.12
N LEU A 159 -4.69 13.27 -3.62
CA LEU A 159 -4.70 12.05 -4.43
C LEU A 159 -4.21 10.82 -3.67
N ALA A 160 -3.45 11.01 -2.59
CA ALA A 160 -2.80 9.92 -1.86
C ALA A 160 -3.33 9.79 -0.43
N GLY A 161 -3.52 8.54 -0.01
CA GLY A 161 -3.81 8.10 1.34
C GLY A 161 -2.92 6.91 1.70
N PHE A 162 -3.38 6.06 2.62
CA PHE A 162 -2.61 4.90 3.03
C PHE A 162 -3.50 3.83 3.63
N ARG A 163 -2.95 2.62 3.69
CA ARG A 163 -3.50 1.48 4.43
C ARG A 163 -2.42 0.91 5.34
N ILE A 164 -2.86 0.46 6.50
CA ILE A 164 -1.98 -0.12 7.51
C ILE A 164 -2.21 -1.62 7.64
N GLY A 165 -1.14 -2.32 7.94
CA GLY A 165 -1.15 -3.73 8.31
C GLY A 165 -0.21 -3.99 9.48
N ARG A 166 -0.29 -5.21 10.00
CA ARG A 166 0.64 -5.76 10.99
C ARG A 166 0.69 -7.26 10.82
N ILE A 167 1.69 -7.87 11.42
CA ILE A 167 1.81 -9.33 11.48
C ILE A 167 0.74 -9.87 12.43
N ALA A 168 0.09 -10.97 12.02
CA ALA A 168 -0.80 -11.72 12.89
C ALA A 168 0.04 -12.54 13.89
N GLN A 169 -0.32 -12.47 15.17
CA GLN A 169 0.26 -13.28 16.24
C GLN A 169 -0.64 -14.47 16.52
#